data_AF-A0A1H8Z2R2-F1
#
_entry.id   AF-A0A1H8Z2R2-F1
#
_cell.length_a   1.000
_cell.length_b   1.000
_cell.length_c   1.000
_cell.angle_alpha   90.00
_cell.angle_beta   90.00
_cell.angle_gamma   90.00
#
_symmetry.space_group_name_H-M   'P 1'
#
loop_
_entity.id
_entity.type
_entity.pdbx_description
1 polymer ?
#
loop_
_entity_poly.entity_id
_entity_poly.type
_entity_poly.pdbx_seq_one_letter_code
_entity_poly.pdbx_strand_id
1 'polypeptide(L)'
;MNQLSILLLTLISISCTNQTKKDSTNTAVLKDPIKKETVDKSEKTNPKNKVYVEFEKNKDLLDIILLLPKESFSSWEWNVEDRKKWYNEIKINNYYIDNDPLFFNQKYLEPYQAAFTIVDGSWSINLYKTFDNSYIVITCDVTGDGKELNFYEFKSNKLKKYSDEISMFSNFRELVKNKDNQNNCTEQFEEIEYPFFEYNFTNKNKIEIESSWYITKEEFGDCFNANAIIYNFNPQTKKFEIEKTYWKAKNENN
;
A
#
# COMPACT_ATOMS: atom_id res chain seq x y z
N MET A 1 -59.64 14.57 -8.63
CA MET A 1 -60.28 15.34 -9.72
C MET A 1 -59.21 16.19 -10.38
N ASN A 2 -59.01 15.95 -11.69
CA ASN A 2 -58.43 16.84 -12.72
C ASN A 2 -56.98 17.34 -12.52
N GLN A 3 -56.07 17.32 -13.49
CA GLN A 3 -56.15 16.99 -14.91
C GLN A 3 -54.71 16.79 -15.46
N LEU A 4 -54.60 15.94 -16.47
CA LEU A 4 -53.46 15.75 -17.36
C LEU A 4 -53.05 17.07 -18.06
N SER A 5 -51.75 17.26 -18.29
CA SER A 5 -51.27 18.01 -19.45
C SER A 5 -50.00 17.38 -19.98
N ILE A 6 -50.20 16.59 -21.03
CA ILE A 6 -49.20 16.09 -21.97
C ILE A 6 -48.89 17.25 -22.92
N LEU A 7 -47.61 17.55 -23.17
CA LEU A 7 -47.23 18.23 -24.41
C LEU A 7 -46.01 17.56 -25.03
N LEU A 8 -46.29 16.86 -26.12
CA LEU A 8 -45.38 16.26 -27.08
C LEU A 8 -45.26 17.26 -28.24
N LEU A 9 -44.06 17.63 -28.68
CA LEU A 9 -43.86 18.17 -30.02
C LEU A 9 -42.44 17.91 -30.52
N THR A 10 -42.36 16.83 -31.29
CA THR A 10 -41.33 16.49 -32.28
C THR A 10 -41.22 17.56 -33.36
N LEU A 11 -40.00 17.94 -33.73
CA LEU A 11 -39.70 18.45 -35.07
C LEU A 11 -38.55 17.65 -35.68
N ILE A 12 -38.94 16.82 -36.64
CA ILE A 12 -38.10 16.10 -37.59
C ILE A 12 -37.81 17.08 -38.74
N SER A 13 -36.53 17.28 -39.06
CA SER A 13 -36.10 17.90 -40.31
C SER A 13 -35.32 16.85 -41.12
N ILE A 14 -36.05 16.14 -41.98
CA ILE A 14 -35.51 15.34 -43.09
C ILE A 14 -35.39 16.22 -44.32
N SER A 15 -34.41 15.87 -45.17
CA SER A 15 -34.25 16.16 -46.60
C SER A 15 -33.38 17.37 -46.95
N CYS A 16 -32.49 17.33 -47.95
CA CYS A 16 -32.51 16.52 -49.17
C CYS A 16 -31.12 15.99 -49.58
N THR A 17 -31.17 14.74 -50.06
CA THR A 17 -30.26 14.11 -51.03
C THR A 17 -30.34 14.82 -52.38
N ASN A 18 -29.22 14.90 -53.12
CA ASN A 18 -29.14 14.34 -54.47
C ASN A 18 -27.70 14.31 -55.03
N GLN A 19 -27.33 13.11 -55.48
CA GLN A 19 -26.26 12.73 -56.40
C GLN A 19 -26.45 13.48 -57.76
N THR A 20 -25.52 13.65 -58.70
CA THR A 20 -24.19 13.12 -59.02
C THR A 20 -23.69 13.97 -60.20
N LYS A 21 -22.37 14.19 -60.36
CA LYS A 21 -21.73 14.14 -61.68
C LYS A 21 -20.25 13.79 -61.56
N LYS A 22 -19.89 12.74 -62.31
CA LYS A 22 -18.54 12.28 -62.64
C LYS A 22 -17.72 13.43 -63.23
N ASP A 23 -16.47 13.53 -62.81
CA ASP A 23 -15.36 13.68 -63.75
C ASP A 23 -14.12 12.95 -63.23
N SER A 24 -13.55 12.17 -64.13
CA SER A 24 -12.23 11.54 -64.07
C SER A 24 -11.17 12.63 -64.08
N THR A 25 -10.06 12.47 -63.34
CA THR A 25 -8.69 12.31 -63.87
C THR A 25 -7.64 12.44 -62.75
N ASN A 26 -6.86 11.37 -62.59
CA ASN A 26 -5.50 11.25 -62.06
C ASN A 26 -5.04 12.12 -60.86
N THR A 27 -4.90 11.47 -59.70
CA THR A 27 -3.76 11.72 -58.80
C THR A 27 -3.29 10.42 -58.17
N ALA A 28 -1.97 10.26 -58.14
CA ALA A 28 -1.24 9.03 -57.85
C ALA A 28 -1.58 8.41 -56.48
N VAL A 29 -1.84 7.11 -56.51
CA VAL A 29 -1.90 6.25 -55.34
C VAL A 29 -0.47 5.98 -54.88
N LEU A 30 -0.05 6.67 -53.81
CA LEU A 30 1.08 6.25 -52.98
C LEU A 30 0.64 5.01 -52.18
N LYS A 31 0.81 3.84 -52.81
CA LYS A 31 0.85 2.55 -52.11
C LYS A 31 2.26 2.42 -51.54
N ASP A 32 2.41 2.78 -50.28
CA ASP A 32 3.56 2.29 -49.51
C ASP A 32 3.40 0.77 -49.34
N PRO A 33 4.38 -0.04 -49.74
CA PRO A 33 4.37 -1.44 -49.42
C PRO A 33 4.60 -1.57 -47.91
N ILE A 34 3.60 -2.11 -47.21
CA ILE A 34 3.77 -2.72 -45.90
C ILE A 34 4.89 -3.75 -46.06
N LYS A 35 6.12 -3.35 -45.70
CA LYS A 35 7.17 -4.29 -45.33
C LYS A 35 6.58 -5.10 -44.18
N LYS A 36 6.18 -6.33 -44.50
CA LYS A 36 6.24 -7.42 -43.53
C LYS A 36 7.70 -7.51 -43.10
N GLU A 37 8.05 -6.74 -42.07
CA GLU A 37 9.12 -7.18 -41.19
C GLU A 37 8.64 -8.52 -40.65
N THR A 38 9.31 -9.56 -41.13
CA THR A 38 9.51 -10.81 -40.42
C THR A 38 9.60 -10.47 -38.95
N VAL A 39 8.55 -10.80 -38.21
CA VAL A 39 8.65 -11.07 -36.79
C VAL A 39 9.68 -12.18 -36.71
N ASP A 40 10.94 -11.79 -36.49
CA ASP A 40 11.90 -12.68 -35.91
C ASP A 40 11.20 -13.27 -34.70
N LYS A 41 10.99 -14.59 -34.76
CA LYS A 41 10.83 -15.39 -33.56
C LYS A 41 12.12 -15.21 -32.78
N SER A 42 12.26 -14.06 -32.14
CA SER A 42 13.23 -13.88 -31.07
C SER A 42 12.90 -14.99 -30.09
N GLU A 43 13.95 -15.73 -29.80
CA GLU A 43 13.93 -16.91 -28.98
C GLU A 43 13.04 -16.68 -27.76
N LYS A 44 12.23 -17.69 -27.43
CA LYS A 44 11.62 -17.82 -26.10
C LYS A 44 12.74 -17.92 -25.06
N THR A 45 13.42 -16.83 -24.79
CA THR A 45 14.02 -16.61 -23.49
C THR A 45 12.82 -16.43 -22.58
N ASN A 46 12.47 -17.45 -21.81
CA ASN A 46 11.69 -17.24 -20.59
C ASN A 46 12.56 -16.31 -19.75
N PRO A 47 12.22 -15.01 -19.56
CA PRO A 47 13.01 -14.17 -18.69
C PRO A 47 12.96 -14.83 -17.31
N LYS A 48 14.13 -15.23 -16.79
CA LYS A 48 14.27 -15.97 -15.53
C LYS A 48 13.75 -15.18 -14.32
N ASN A 49 13.37 -13.92 -14.51
CA ASN A 49 13.06 -12.98 -13.44
C ASN A 49 11.61 -12.47 -13.50
N LYS A 50 10.66 -13.30 -13.96
CA LYS A 50 9.23 -12.95 -13.86
C LYS A 50 8.74 -13.14 -12.43
N VAL A 51 8.15 -12.09 -11.87
CA VAL A 51 7.41 -12.16 -10.61
C VAL A 51 5.93 -12.04 -10.93
N TYR A 52 5.18 -13.12 -10.72
CA TYR A 52 3.76 -13.18 -11.03
C TYR A 52 2.93 -12.43 -9.98
N VAL A 53 2.03 -11.59 -10.45
CA VAL A 53 1.10 -10.80 -9.64
C VAL A 53 -0.21 -10.73 -10.40
N GLU A 54 -1.26 -11.37 -9.88
CA GLU A 54 -2.58 -11.31 -10.48
C GLU A 54 -3.17 -9.90 -10.27
N PHE A 55 -3.31 -9.14 -11.36
CA PHE A 55 -3.66 -7.73 -11.29
C PHE A 55 -5.03 -7.51 -10.66
N GLU A 56 -6.07 -8.20 -11.16
CA GLU A 56 -7.45 -8.02 -10.68
C GLU A 56 -7.60 -8.36 -9.20
N LYS A 57 -6.87 -9.37 -8.73
CA LYS A 57 -6.88 -9.78 -7.32
C LYS A 57 -6.23 -8.75 -6.39
N ASN A 58 -5.23 -8.02 -6.86
CA ASN A 58 -4.44 -7.08 -6.07
C ASN A 58 -4.67 -5.62 -6.45
N LYS A 59 -5.70 -5.34 -7.26
CA LYS A 59 -5.90 -4.04 -7.91
C LYS A 59 -5.95 -2.88 -6.92
N ASP A 60 -6.70 -3.02 -5.82
CA ASP A 60 -6.82 -1.98 -4.79
C ASP A 60 -5.45 -1.64 -4.19
N LEU A 61 -4.65 -2.65 -3.85
CA LEU A 61 -3.29 -2.47 -3.35
C LEU A 61 -2.39 -1.78 -4.37
N LEU A 62 -2.41 -2.23 -5.62
CA LEU A 62 -1.59 -1.67 -6.70
C LEU A 62 -1.95 -0.20 -6.98
N ASP A 63 -3.25 0.11 -7.01
CA ASP A 63 -3.76 1.49 -7.18
C ASP A 63 -3.30 2.39 -6.02
N ILE A 64 -3.33 1.89 -4.79
CA ILE A 64 -2.88 2.64 -3.60
C ILE A 64 -1.37 2.87 -3.65
N ILE A 65 -0.56 1.85 -3.95
CA ILE A 65 0.91 1.98 -4.08
C ILE A 65 1.28 3.06 -5.09
N LEU A 66 0.56 3.13 -6.22
CA LEU A 66 0.77 4.14 -7.25
C LEU A 66 0.50 5.57 -6.77
N LEU A 67 -0.42 5.74 -5.82
CA LEU A 67 -0.85 7.04 -5.27
C LEU A 67 -0.07 7.48 -4.03
N LEU A 68 0.73 6.59 -3.43
CA LEU A 68 1.56 6.93 -2.28
C LEU A 68 2.52 8.09 -2.61
N PRO A 69 2.68 9.07 -1.70
CA PRO A 69 3.60 10.18 -1.90
C PRO A 69 5.06 9.77 -1.68
N LYS A 70 6.02 10.65 -2.00
CA LYS A 70 7.47 10.31 -1.95
C LYS A 70 7.91 9.94 -0.53
N GLU A 71 7.37 10.60 0.49
CA GLU A 71 7.68 10.32 1.90
C GLU A 71 7.34 8.90 2.34
N SER A 72 6.44 8.19 1.63
CA SER A 72 6.20 6.77 1.91
C SER A 72 7.36 5.87 1.51
N PHE A 73 8.35 6.37 0.76
CA PHE A 73 9.50 5.62 0.22
C PHE A 73 10.81 6.35 0.56
N SER A 74 10.91 6.94 1.75
CA SER A 74 11.99 7.84 2.14
C SER A 74 13.38 7.18 2.04
N SER A 75 13.47 5.87 2.30
CA SER A 75 14.75 5.16 2.35
C SER A 75 15.32 4.70 1.01
N TRP A 76 14.49 4.55 -0.01
CA TRP A 76 14.87 3.95 -1.31
C TRP A 76 14.35 4.72 -2.52
N GLU A 77 13.65 5.83 -2.27
CA GLU A 77 13.27 6.86 -3.24
C GLU A 77 12.50 6.33 -4.47
N TRP A 78 11.59 5.38 -4.28
CA TRP A 78 10.85 4.79 -5.39
C TRP A 78 9.93 5.81 -6.09
N ASN A 79 10.43 6.35 -7.21
CA ASN A 79 9.78 7.46 -7.89
C ASN A 79 8.48 7.04 -8.58
N VAL A 80 7.64 8.02 -8.91
CA VAL A 80 6.31 7.78 -9.46
C VAL A 80 6.33 7.18 -10.87
N GLU A 81 7.35 7.49 -11.69
CA GLU A 81 7.42 6.99 -13.06
C GLU A 81 7.79 5.50 -13.10
N ASP A 82 8.71 5.08 -12.22
CA ASP A 82 9.04 3.66 -12.05
C ASP A 82 7.86 2.87 -11.50
N ARG A 83 7.13 3.44 -10.53
CA ARG A 83 5.87 2.84 -10.03
C ARG A 83 4.81 2.71 -11.12
N LYS A 84 4.63 3.72 -11.98
CA LYS A 84 3.72 3.65 -13.14
C LYS A 84 4.13 2.55 -14.11
N LYS A 85 5.42 2.43 -14.41
CA LYS A 85 5.94 1.38 -15.30
C LYS A 85 5.66 -0.01 -14.72
N TRP A 86 6.02 -0.22 -13.45
CA TRP A 86 5.77 -1.46 -12.71
C TRP A 86 4.27 -1.83 -12.67
N TYR A 87 3.41 -0.87 -12.31
CA TYR A 87 1.96 -1.03 -12.30
C TYR A 87 1.41 -1.45 -13.68
N ASN A 88 1.82 -0.75 -14.74
CA ASN A 88 1.35 -1.03 -16.09
C ASN A 88 1.82 -2.39 -16.60
N GLU A 89 3.03 -2.81 -16.24
CA GLU A 89 3.54 -4.14 -16.59
C GLU A 89 2.69 -5.24 -15.97
N ILE A 90 2.39 -5.13 -14.66
CA ILE A 90 1.52 -6.07 -13.96
C ILE A 90 0.11 -6.05 -14.57
N LYS A 91 -0.44 -4.86 -14.83
CA LYS A 91 -1.77 -4.70 -15.41
C LYS A 91 -1.93 -5.38 -16.76
N ILE A 92 -0.92 -5.31 -17.62
CA ILE A 92 -0.96 -5.89 -18.97
C ILE A 92 -0.68 -7.40 -18.91
N ASN A 93 0.25 -7.82 -18.04
CA ASN A 93 0.86 -9.15 -18.14
C ASN A 93 0.53 -10.11 -16.99
N ASN A 94 -0.05 -9.64 -15.88
CA ASN A 94 -0.12 -10.33 -14.59
C ASN A 94 1.26 -10.77 -14.03
N TYR A 95 2.30 -10.06 -14.41
CA TYR A 95 3.65 -10.19 -13.85
C TYR A 95 4.43 -8.91 -14.11
N TYR A 96 5.54 -8.74 -13.40
CA TYR A 96 6.60 -7.79 -13.77
C TYR A 96 7.95 -8.50 -13.89
N ILE A 97 8.89 -7.90 -14.61
CA ILE A 97 10.26 -8.38 -14.70
C ILE A 97 11.11 -7.67 -13.63
N ASP A 98 11.67 -8.47 -12.73
CA ASP A 98 12.63 -8.00 -11.74
C ASP A 98 14.04 -8.02 -12.34
N ASN A 99 14.49 -6.85 -12.82
CA ASN A 99 15.84 -6.73 -13.38
C ASN A 99 16.90 -6.47 -12.32
N ASP A 100 16.50 -6.18 -11.08
CA ASP A 100 17.42 -5.81 -10.01
C ASP A 100 16.96 -6.31 -8.62
N PRO A 101 16.98 -7.64 -8.42
CA PRO A 101 16.48 -8.28 -7.21
C PRO A 101 17.31 -7.96 -5.96
N LEU A 102 18.45 -7.27 -6.10
CA LEU A 102 19.26 -6.80 -4.98
C LEU A 102 18.76 -5.45 -4.43
N PHE A 103 18.11 -4.64 -5.26
CA PHE A 103 17.59 -3.32 -4.87
C PHE A 103 16.10 -3.35 -4.53
N PHE A 104 15.35 -4.26 -5.15
CA PHE A 104 13.92 -4.42 -4.93
C PHE A 104 13.53 -5.89 -5.05
N ASN A 105 13.20 -6.52 -3.94
CA ASN A 105 12.78 -7.92 -3.93
C ASN A 105 11.43 -8.08 -3.23
N GLN A 106 10.41 -8.55 -3.96
CA GLN A 106 9.10 -8.82 -3.39
C GLN A 106 9.17 -10.01 -2.42
N LYS A 107 9.00 -9.76 -1.12
CA LYS A 107 8.80 -10.82 -0.12
C LYS A 107 7.41 -11.45 -0.29
N TYR A 108 6.38 -10.60 -0.36
CA TYR A 108 5.00 -11.00 -0.61
C TYR A 108 4.20 -9.85 -1.21
N LEU A 109 3.15 -10.19 -1.95
CA LEU A 109 2.15 -9.26 -2.47
C LEU A 109 0.80 -9.96 -2.50
N GLU A 110 -0.10 -9.50 -1.63
CA GLU A 110 -1.44 -10.04 -1.40
C GLU A 110 -2.46 -8.89 -1.44
N PRO A 111 -3.78 -9.16 -1.53
CA PRO A 111 -4.77 -8.11 -1.75
C PRO A 111 -4.77 -6.95 -0.73
N TYR A 112 -4.29 -7.20 0.49
CA TYR A 112 -4.31 -6.22 1.59
C TYR A 112 -2.93 -5.93 2.18
N GLN A 113 -1.87 -6.53 1.66
CA GLN A 113 -0.53 -6.32 2.19
C GLN A 113 0.55 -6.61 1.14
N ALA A 114 1.65 -5.89 1.21
CA ALA A 114 2.86 -6.24 0.50
C ALA A 114 4.10 -5.87 1.30
N ALA A 115 5.18 -6.60 1.09
CA ALA A 115 6.48 -6.26 1.61
C ALA A 115 7.58 -6.54 0.60
N PHE A 116 8.58 -5.68 0.63
CA PHE A 116 9.72 -5.69 -0.26
C PHE A 116 11.00 -5.57 0.58
N THR A 117 11.99 -6.39 0.27
CA THR A 117 13.37 -6.12 0.70
C THR A 117 13.92 -5.03 -0.20
N ILE A 118 14.58 -4.05 0.40
CA ILE A 118 15.29 -2.96 -0.25
C ILE A 118 16.75 -2.97 0.22
N VAL A 119 17.64 -2.24 -0.46
CA VAL A 119 19.11 -2.31 -0.27
C VAL A 119 19.53 -2.35 1.20
N ASP A 120 18.95 -1.50 2.04
CA ASP A 120 19.32 -1.35 3.46
C ASP A 120 18.18 -1.64 4.44
N GLY A 121 17.21 -2.47 4.04
CA GLY A 121 16.18 -2.95 4.95
C GLY A 121 14.90 -3.47 4.27
N SER A 122 13.74 -3.00 4.72
CA SER A 122 12.47 -3.46 4.17
C SER A 122 11.40 -2.39 4.18
N TRP A 123 10.59 -2.39 3.13
CA TRP A 123 9.41 -1.56 3.02
C TRP A 123 8.16 -2.45 2.99
N SER A 124 7.11 -2.06 3.69
CA SER A 124 5.83 -2.76 3.67
C SER A 124 4.64 -1.82 3.67
N ILE A 125 3.50 -2.32 3.19
CA ILE A 125 2.22 -1.64 3.15
C ILE A 125 1.13 -2.61 3.62
N ASN A 126 0.21 -2.10 4.44
CA ASN A 126 -0.92 -2.85 4.97
C ASN A 126 -2.21 -2.03 4.82
N LEU A 127 -3.28 -2.70 4.37
CA LEU A 127 -4.59 -2.11 4.11
C LEU A 127 -5.64 -2.67 5.07
N TYR A 128 -6.32 -1.77 5.76
CA TYR A 128 -7.39 -2.11 6.71
C TYR A 128 -8.71 -1.57 6.18
N LYS A 129 -9.60 -2.48 5.80
CA LYS A 129 -10.88 -2.12 5.19
C LYS A 129 -11.85 -1.56 6.22
N THR A 130 -12.38 -0.37 5.96
CA THR A 130 -13.36 0.30 6.83
C THR A 130 -14.80 -0.11 6.47
N PHE A 131 -15.76 0.25 7.34
CA PHE A 131 -17.19 0.00 7.08
C PHE A 131 -17.74 0.84 5.91
N ASP A 132 -17.19 2.03 5.68
CA ASP A 132 -17.56 2.90 4.56
C ASP A 132 -16.79 2.58 3.26
N ASN A 133 -16.20 1.38 3.18
CA ASN A 133 -15.46 0.87 2.02
C ASN A 133 -14.29 1.79 1.59
N SER A 134 -13.70 2.49 2.55
CA SER A 134 -12.36 3.08 2.43
C SER A 134 -11.30 2.11 3.00
N TYR A 135 -10.03 2.48 2.84
CA TYR A 135 -8.93 1.78 3.48
C TYR A 135 -8.16 2.73 4.39
N ILE A 136 -7.84 2.28 5.60
CA ILE A 136 -6.70 2.81 6.33
C ILE A 136 -5.46 2.13 5.81
N VAL A 137 -4.49 2.91 5.37
CA VAL A 137 -3.25 2.47 4.75
C VAL A 137 -2.11 2.79 5.71
N ILE A 138 -1.33 1.79 6.07
CA ILE A 138 -0.13 1.95 6.88
C ILE A 138 1.05 1.47 6.07
N THR A 139 2.03 2.35 5.83
CA THR A 139 3.32 1.95 5.29
C THR A 139 4.34 1.92 6.41
N CYS A 140 5.31 1.02 6.29
CA CYS A 140 6.37 0.84 7.25
C CYS A 140 7.69 0.68 6.49
N ASP A 141 8.54 1.68 6.63
CA ASP A 141 9.88 1.73 6.05
C ASP A 141 10.91 1.46 7.16
N VAL A 142 11.72 0.43 7.01
CA VAL A 142 12.71 -0.01 8.01
C VAL A 142 14.08 0.03 7.35
N THR A 143 15.00 0.84 7.89
CA THR A 143 16.40 0.89 7.45
C THR A 143 17.36 1.15 8.60
N GLY A 144 18.40 0.31 8.71
CA GLY A 144 19.26 0.29 9.90
C GLY A 144 18.42 0.16 11.17
N ASP A 145 18.65 1.06 12.11
CA ASP A 145 17.91 1.16 13.38
C ASP A 145 16.62 2.02 13.26
N GLY A 146 16.42 2.66 12.11
CA GLY A 146 15.31 3.56 11.85
C GLY A 146 14.04 2.83 11.36
N LYS A 147 12.89 3.28 11.85
CA LYS A 147 11.58 2.81 11.41
C LYS A 147 10.62 3.98 11.23
N GLU A 148 10.15 4.17 10.01
CA GLU A 148 9.20 5.22 9.66
C GLU A 148 7.85 4.61 9.32
N LEU A 149 6.81 5.03 10.05
CA LEU A 149 5.43 4.70 9.74
C LEU A 149 4.75 5.89 9.10
N ASN A 150 4.03 5.66 8.01
CA ASN A 150 3.14 6.65 7.42
C ASN A 150 1.71 6.11 7.39
N PHE A 151 0.76 7.03 7.60
CA PHE A 151 -0.65 6.69 7.72
C PHE A 151 -1.48 7.49 6.72
N TYR A 152 -2.35 6.80 6.01
CA TYR A 152 -3.24 7.41 5.04
C TYR A 152 -4.64 6.84 5.14
N GLU A 153 -5.62 7.63 4.69
CA GLU A 153 -6.93 7.11 4.28
C GLU A 153 -7.00 7.13 2.75
N PHE A 154 -7.30 5.98 2.17
CA PHE A 154 -7.68 5.87 0.76
C PHE A 154 -9.19 5.75 0.63
N LYS A 155 -9.83 6.77 0.03
CA LYS A 155 -11.27 6.81 -0.19
C LYS A 155 -11.59 7.45 -1.53
N SER A 156 -12.44 6.80 -2.31
CA SER A 156 -12.89 7.32 -3.62
C SER A 156 -11.73 7.70 -4.56
N ASN A 157 -10.73 6.82 -4.70
CA ASN A 157 -9.53 7.02 -5.52
C ASN A 157 -8.66 8.22 -5.11
N LYS A 158 -8.77 8.65 -3.85
CA LYS A 158 -7.94 9.71 -3.28
C LYS A 158 -7.26 9.19 -2.03
N LEU A 159 -5.95 9.40 -1.97
CA LEU A 159 -5.15 9.17 -0.79
C LEU A 159 -5.02 10.49 -0.02
N LYS A 160 -5.26 10.47 1.29
CA LYS A 160 -5.05 11.61 2.18
C LYS A 160 -4.23 11.18 3.37
N LYS A 161 -3.26 11.99 3.79
CA LYS A 161 -2.54 11.76 5.04
C LYS A 161 -3.55 11.70 6.19
N TYR A 162 -3.45 10.66 7.01
CA TYR A 162 -4.32 10.49 8.15
C TYR A 162 -3.78 11.35 9.29
N SER A 163 -4.46 12.44 9.64
CA SER A 163 -3.92 13.45 10.55
C SER A 163 -3.87 13.02 12.02
N ASP A 164 -4.53 11.92 12.39
CA ASP A 164 -4.69 11.46 13.77
C ASP A 164 -3.79 10.24 14.09
N GLU A 165 -2.55 10.27 13.59
CA GLU A 165 -1.54 9.20 13.70
C GLU A 165 -1.24 8.83 15.16
N ILE A 166 -1.14 9.84 16.05
CA ILE A 166 -0.92 9.65 17.49
C ILE A 166 -2.05 8.83 18.13
N SER A 167 -3.30 9.00 17.65
CA SER A 167 -4.42 8.19 18.16
C SER A 167 -4.50 6.80 17.54
N MET A 168 -3.82 6.55 16.40
CA MET A 168 -3.86 5.22 15.79
C MET A 168 -3.19 4.20 16.69
N PHE A 169 -2.05 4.52 17.28
CA PHE A 169 -1.41 3.70 18.29
C PHE A 169 -1.44 4.46 19.60
N SER A 170 -2.61 4.43 20.26
CA SER A 170 -2.80 5.01 21.60
C SER A 170 -1.52 4.89 22.42
N ASN A 171 -0.92 6.03 22.80
CA ASN A 171 0.39 6.17 23.47
C ASN A 171 0.99 4.87 24.02
N PHE A 172 1.58 4.02 23.17
CA PHE A 172 2.08 2.69 23.55
C PHE A 172 2.95 2.77 24.80
N ARG A 173 3.86 3.75 24.81
CA ARG A 173 4.79 4.05 25.92
C ARG A 173 4.08 4.24 27.25
N GLU A 174 2.98 4.98 27.27
CA GLU A 174 2.21 5.25 28.49
C GLU A 174 1.34 4.06 28.91
N LEU A 175 0.99 3.19 27.98
CA LEU A 175 0.20 1.99 28.26
C LEU A 175 1.04 0.87 28.87
N VAL A 176 2.32 0.79 28.51
CA VAL A 176 3.22 -0.21 29.07
C VAL A 176 3.86 0.20 30.38
N LYS A 177 3.90 1.50 30.71
CA LYS A 177 4.43 1.99 31.99
C LYS A 177 3.57 1.56 33.17
N ASN A 178 4.24 1.24 34.28
CA ASN A 178 3.58 1.09 35.57
C ASN A 178 3.33 2.47 36.20
N LYS A 179 2.05 2.79 36.46
CA LYS A 179 1.62 4.13 36.91
C LYS A 179 1.82 4.36 38.42
N ASP A 180 2.04 3.29 39.18
CA ASP A 180 2.01 3.33 40.65
C ASP A 180 3.40 3.42 41.29
N ASN A 181 4.46 3.69 40.51
CA ASN A 181 5.81 3.43 40.99
C ASN A 181 6.57 4.64 41.56
N GLN A 182 7.35 4.39 42.62
CA GLN A 182 8.14 5.36 43.40
C GLN A 182 9.63 5.42 43.00
N ASN A 183 10.08 4.51 42.13
CA ASN A 183 11.47 4.40 41.68
C ASN A 183 11.74 5.23 40.41
N ASN A 184 13.02 5.37 40.06
CA ASN A 184 13.53 6.13 38.90
C ASN A 184 13.25 5.48 37.53
N CYS A 185 12.03 4.98 37.34
CA CYS A 185 11.58 4.31 36.11
C CYS A 185 11.61 5.24 34.88
N THR A 186 11.56 6.57 35.10
CA THR A 186 11.71 7.57 34.04
C THR A 186 13.13 7.54 33.49
N GLU A 187 14.17 7.53 34.33
CA GLU A 187 15.55 7.40 33.87
C GLU A 187 15.78 6.06 33.18
N GLN A 188 15.27 4.94 33.71
CA GLN A 188 15.37 3.64 33.01
C GLN A 188 14.67 3.65 31.65
N PHE A 189 13.59 4.40 31.49
CA PHE A 189 12.89 4.54 30.20
C PHE A 189 13.65 5.44 29.22
N GLU A 190 14.34 6.46 29.71
CA GLU A 190 15.11 7.42 28.91
C GLU A 190 16.51 6.89 28.56
N GLU A 191 17.13 6.09 29.44
CA GLU A 191 18.43 5.43 29.25
C GLU A 191 18.37 4.26 28.26
N ILE A 192 17.20 3.62 28.13
CA ILE A 192 16.92 2.74 26.99
C ILE A 192 16.69 3.68 25.80
N GLU A 193 17.79 4.13 25.18
CA GLU A 193 17.77 4.90 23.94
C GLU A 193 16.72 4.32 23.01
N TYR A 194 15.62 5.08 22.82
CA TYR A 194 14.46 4.76 22.00
C TYR A 194 14.18 3.25 21.89
N PRO A 195 13.33 2.64 22.74
CA PRO A 195 12.97 1.24 22.55
C PRO A 195 12.50 1.04 21.11
N PHE A 196 13.31 0.33 20.32
CA PHE A 196 13.01 -0.01 18.95
C PHE A 196 11.70 -0.77 18.98
N PHE A 197 10.63 -0.11 18.51
CA PHE A 197 9.34 -0.75 18.44
C PHE A 197 9.31 -1.62 17.20
N GLU A 198 9.15 -2.92 17.40
CA GLU A 198 8.85 -3.82 16.32
C GLU A 198 7.35 -3.83 16.09
N TYR A 199 6.98 -3.87 14.81
CA TYR A 199 5.58 -3.82 14.39
C TYR A 199 5.34 -5.06 13.53
N ASN A 200 4.41 -5.88 13.95
CA ASN A 200 4.03 -7.11 13.27
C ASN A 200 2.62 -6.92 12.68
N PHE A 201 2.57 -6.88 11.35
CA PHE A 201 1.35 -6.68 10.57
C PHE A 201 0.79 -7.98 9.96
N THR A 202 1.33 -9.15 10.35
CA THR A 202 0.97 -10.45 9.73
C THR A 202 -0.53 -10.77 9.82
N ASN A 203 -1.23 -10.20 10.81
CA ASN A 203 -2.66 -10.40 10.97
C ASN A 203 -3.45 -9.27 10.29
N LYS A 204 -4.30 -9.60 9.31
CA LYS A 204 -5.10 -8.65 8.52
C LYS A 204 -5.88 -7.58 9.30
N ASN A 205 -6.24 -7.85 10.56
CA ASN A 205 -7.03 -6.93 11.38
C ASN A 205 -6.31 -6.56 12.69
N LYS A 206 -5.07 -7.01 12.89
CA LYS A 206 -4.37 -6.77 14.14
C LYS A 206 -2.95 -6.29 13.89
N ILE A 207 -2.50 -5.42 14.77
CA ILE A 207 -1.11 -4.98 14.81
C ILE A 207 -0.59 -5.36 16.18
N GLU A 208 0.49 -6.14 16.18
CA GLU A 208 1.25 -6.34 17.39
C GLU A 208 2.42 -5.35 17.37
N ILE A 209 2.54 -4.60 18.46
CA ILE A 209 3.69 -3.73 18.72
C ILE A 209 4.39 -4.30 19.93
N GLU A 210 5.70 -4.52 19.81
CA GLU A 210 6.54 -4.91 20.93
C GLU A 210 7.70 -3.92 21.07
N SER A 211 8.08 -3.65 22.32
CA SER A 211 9.37 -3.06 22.59
C SER A 211 10.47 -4.08 22.38
N SER A 212 11.68 -3.58 22.13
CA SER A 212 12.88 -4.38 21.97
C SER A 212 12.99 -5.54 22.97
N TRP A 213 13.61 -6.63 22.51
CA TRP A 213 13.79 -7.88 23.23
C TRP A 213 14.54 -7.77 24.56
N TYR A 214 15.18 -6.62 24.83
CA TYR A 214 15.83 -6.30 26.10
C TYR A 214 14.84 -5.95 27.22
N ILE A 215 13.60 -5.54 26.91
CA ILE A 215 12.62 -5.20 27.96
C ILE A 215 11.93 -6.49 28.42
N THR A 216 12.53 -7.14 29.42
CA THR A 216 12.04 -8.39 30.02
C THR A 216 11.24 -8.15 31.30
N LYS A 217 10.38 -9.11 31.67
CA LYS A 217 9.59 -9.00 32.90
C LYS A 217 10.47 -9.06 34.14
N GLU A 218 11.53 -9.86 34.07
CA GLU A 218 12.46 -10.11 35.16
C GLU A 218 13.25 -8.84 35.51
N GLU A 219 13.68 -8.08 34.51
CA GLU A 219 14.50 -6.87 34.71
C GLU A 219 13.66 -5.61 34.88
N PHE A 220 12.49 -5.53 34.20
CA PHE A 220 11.71 -4.30 34.08
C PHE A 220 10.28 -4.41 34.63
N GLY A 221 9.90 -5.53 35.24
CA GLY A 221 8.55 -5.78 35.75
C GLY A 221 8.06 -4.83 36.84
N ASP A 222 8.99 -4.16 37.52
CA ASP A 222 8.62 -3.09 38.47
C ASP A 222 8.20 -1.82 37.72
N CYS A 223 8.93 -1.43 36.67
CA CYS A 223 8.70 -0.19 35.94
C CYS A 223 7.66 -0.31 34.81
N PHE A 224 7.40 -1.52 34.33
CA PHE A 224 6.50 -1.79 33.21
C PHE A 224 5.47 -2.86 33.58
N ASN A 225 4.29 -2.76 32.97
CA ASN A 225 3.23 -3.75 33.08
C ASN A 225 3.27 -4.79 31.94
N ALA A 226 3.94 -4.46 30.84
CA ALA A 226 4.04 -5.26 29.62
C ALA A 226 5.21 -4.77 28.76
N ASN A 227 5.63 -5.57 27.79
CA ASN A 227 6.56 -5.16 26.73
C ASN A 227 5.93 -5.28 25.32
N ALA A 228 4.69 -5.79 25.22
CA ALA A 228 3.97 -5.93 23.96
C ALA A 228 2.49 -5.55 24.11
N ILE A 229 1.92 -5.02 23.02
CA ILE A 229 0.51 -4.68 22.90
C ILE A 229 -0.03 -5.24 21.58
N ILE A 230 -1.18 -5.92 21.65
CA ILE A 230 -1.96 -6.27 20.46
C ILE A 230 -3.09 -5.27 20.31
N TYR A 231 -3.15 -4.68 19.13
CA TYR A 231 -4.21 -3.81 18.67
C TYR A 231 -5.12 -4.55 17.71
N ASN A 232 -6.43 -4.32 17.80
CA ASN A 232 -7.41 -4.80 16.85
C ASN A 232 -8.03 -3.60 16.11
N PHE A 233 -8.08 -3.67 14.79
CA PHE A 233 -8.68 -2.63 13.96
C PHE A 233 -10.20 -2.63 14.10
N ASN A 234 -10.77 -1.46 14.36
CA ASN A 234 -12.20 -1.22 14.35
C ASN A 234 -12.61 -0.51 13.03
N PRO A 235 -13.28 -1.22 12.10
CA PRO A 235 -13.69 -0.66 10.81
C PRO A 235 -14.70 0.49 10.90
N GLN A 236 -15.42 0.64 12.01
CA GLN A 236 -16.42 1.69 12.21
C GLN A 236 -15.76 3.00 12.64
N THR A 237 -14.85 2.93 13.60
CA THR A 237 -14.14 4.11 14.13
C THR A 237 -12.89 4.44 13.33
N LYS A 238 -12.40 3.51 12.49
CA LYS A 238 -11.15 3.59 11.72
C LYS A 238 -9.91 3.69 12.62
N LYS A 239 -10.02 3.18 13.84
CA LYS A 239 -8.96 3.22 14.87
C LYS A 239 -8.58 1.81 15.28
N PHE A 240 -7.39 1.69 15.83
CA PHE A 240 -6.90 0.47 16.45
C PHE A 240 -7.16 0.54 17.95
N GLU A 241 -7.89 -0.43 18.46
CA GLU A 241 -8.24 -0.54 19.87
C GLU A 241 -7.36 -1.59 20.54
N ILE A 242 -6.97 -1.35 21.78
CA ILE A 242 -6.14 -2.29 22.54
C ILE A 242 -6.97 -3.56 22.79
N GLU A 243 -6.48 -4.69 22.30
CA GLU A 243 -7.04 -6.00 22.61
C GLU A 243 -6.42 -6.55 23.89
N LYS A 244 -5.08 -6.49 24.00
CA LYS A 244 -4.37 -6.89 25.21
C LYS A 244 -2.97 -6.28 25.29
N THR A 245 -2.49 -6.13 26.53
CA THR A 245 -1.07 -5.89 26.84
C THR A 245 -0.51 -7.14 27.51
N TYR A 246 0.74 -7.48 27.21
CA TYR A 246 1.34 -8.70 27.75
C TYR A 246 2.87 -8.67 27.73
N TRP A 247 3.48 -9.60 28.47
CA TRP A 247 4.91 -9.88 28.42
C TRP A 247 5.18 -10.94 27.34
N LYS A 248 5.77 -10.50 26.23
CA LYS A 248 6.31 -11.37 25.20
C LYS A 248 7.69 -11.86 25.65
N ALA A 249 7.86 -13.18 25.65
CA ALA A 249 9.12 -13.80 25.98
C ALA A 249 10.18 -13.49 24.91
N LYS A 250 11.44 -13.44 25.33
CA LYS A 250 12.57 -13.33 24.41
C LYS A 250 12.57 -14.53 23.46
N ASN A 251 12.58 -14.28 22.16
CA ASN A 251 12.83 -15.33 21.19
C ASN A 251 14.31 -15.76 21.33
N GLU A 252 14.57 -16.96 21.82
CA GLU A 252 15.94 -17.49 22.00
C GLU A 252 16.69 -17.76 20.67
N ASN A 253 16.08 -17.44 19.52
CA ASN A 253 16.59 -17.76 18.18
C ASN A 253 17.06 -16.54 17.36
N ASN A 254 17.22 -15.37 17.99
CA ASN A 254 17.85 -14.19 17.38
C ASN A 254 19.20 -13.89 18.05
#